data_AF-A0A1B8EGU5-F1
#
_entry.id   AF-A0A1B8EGU5-F1
#
_cell.length_a   1.000
_cell.length_b   1.000
_cell.length_c   1.000
_cell.angle_alpha   90.00
_cell.angle_beta   90.00
_cell.angle_gamma   90.00
#
_symmetry.space_group_name_H-M   'P 1'
#
loop_
_entity.id
_entity.type
_entity.pdbx_description
1 polymer ?
#
loop_
_entity_poly.entity_id
_entity_poly.type
_entity_poly.pdbx_seq_one_letter_code
_entity_poly.pdbx_strand_id
1 'polypeptide(L)'
;MPFVDLAAACIVTSTEYAEKLGIPKSKWVYPLGGAWARDSEDFYNRPNYYSSPAISQALDSGLENSGLKKEAIDMFDFYSCFPIVPKLACEHLGIPQTNWVKPITLLGGLTSFGGAGANYSMHAVTEMVQQLRSAHGIRNGLILANGGVLSYENTVCLSNKPRQDGLPYPRENVVLETPAELPCPSFDEQAEGPVTIETYTVEHNRNGNPIKGYVVCLLKGNGHRIIANHADTATLQELSNTTQEQIGRSGFVRQCADVKGRNLFSFRKTTKL
;
A
#
# COMPACT_ATOMS: atom_id res chain seq x y z
N MET A 1 -0.06 12.81 -11.49
CA MET A 1 -1.02 13.36 -10.51
C MET A 1 -1.15 14.85 -10.74
N PRO A 2 -2.35 15.44 -10.55
CA PRO A 2 -2.53 16.89 -10.60
C PRO A 2 -1.61 17.58 -9.57
N PHE A 3 -0.94 18.66 -9.97
CA PHE A 3 -0.28 19.57 -9.05
C PHE A 3 -1.36 20.41 -8.35
N VAL A 4 -1.29 20.51 -7.03
CA VAL A 4 -2.33 21.13 -6.21
C VAL A 4 -1.72 21.93 -5.07
N ASP A 5 -2.41 23.00 -4.66
CA ASP A 5 -2.12 23.78 -3.46
C ASP A 5 -3.24 23.53 -2.44
N LEU A 6 -3.01 22.62 -1.49
CA LEU A 6 -4.02 22.19 -0.52
C LEU A 6 -3.41 22.07 0.88
N ALA A 7 -4.23 22.35 1.90
CA ALA A 7 -3.88 22.14 3.30
C ALA A 7 -5.06 21.54 4.07
N ALA A 8 -4.75 20.71 5.06
CA ALA A 8 -5.72 20.15 5.99
C ALA A 8 -5.14 20.20 7.40
N ALA A 9 -6.02 20.39 8.39
CA ALA A 9 -5.64 20.46 9.79
C ALA A 9 -6.72 19.79 10.65
N CYS A 10 -6.28 19.16 11.75
CA CYS A 10 -7.14 18.59 12.76
C CYS A 10 -6.77 19.16 14.13
N ILE A 11 -7.78 19.45 14.95
CA ILE A 11 -7.61 19.86 16.35
C ILE A 11 -8.11 18.71 17.21
N VAL A 12 -7.23 18.18 18.06
CA VAL A 12 -7.53 17.09 18.99
C VAL A 12 -7.47 17.62 20.42
N THR A 13 -8.42 17.20 21.24
CA THR A 13 -8.47 17.57 22.66
C THR A 13 -9.20 16.51 23.46
N SER A 14 -9.08 16.55 24.79
CA SER A 14 -9.88 15.70 25.67
C SER A 14 -11.32 16.17 25.73
N THR A 15 -12.25 15.27 26.04
CA THR A 15 -13.67 15.64 26.22
C THR A 15 -13.85 16.63 27.36
N GLU A 16 -13.09 16.49 28.45
CA GLU A 16 -13.11 17.41 29.59
C GLU A 16 -12.72 18.83 29.16
N TYR A 17 -11.68 18.98 28.34
CA TYR A 17 -11.25 20.29 27.87
C TYR A 17 -12.20 20.87 26.83
N ALA A 18 -12.78 20.04 25.96
CA ALA A 18 -13.83 20.46 25.03
C ALA A 18 -15.07 21.01 25.75
N GLU A 19 -15.47 20.39 26.88
CA GLU A 19 -16.57 20.89 27.73
C GLU A 19 -16.21 22.23 28.39
N LYS A 20 -14.99 22.37 28.93
CA LYS A 20 -14.50 23.63 29.51
C LYS A 20 -14.53 24.79 28.50
N LEU A 21 -14.22 24.50 27.23
CA LEU A 21 -14.26 25.47 26.14
C LEU A 21 -15.67 25.69 25.55
N GLY A 22 -16.69 24.97 26.04
CA GLY A 22 -18.06 25.10 25.54
C GLY A 22 -18.26 24.57 24.12
N ILE A 23 -17.43 23.64 23.64
CA ILE A 23 -17.56 23.07 22.29
C ILE A 23 -18.80 22.16 22.25
N PRO A 24 -19.80 22.42 21.37
CA PRO A 24 -21.00 21.59 21.30
C PRO A 24 -20.67 20.13 20.99
N LYS A 25 -21.31 19.18 21.69
CA LYS A 25 -21.12 17.73 21.50
C LYS A 25 -21.43 17.26 20.06
N SER A 26 -22.28 17.99 19.34
CA SER A 26 -22.55 17.75 17.90
C SER A 26 -21.33 17.96 17.00
N LYS A 27 -20.29 18.65 17.47
CA LYS A 27 -19.02 18.82 16.76
C LYS A 27 -17.98 17.77 17.13
N TRP A 28 -18.25 16.90 18.09
CA TRP A 28 -17.25 15.95 18.56
C TRP A 28 -17.24 14.71 17.66
N VAL A 29 -16.03 14.27 17.32
CA VAL A 29 -15.76 13.01 16.64
C VAL A 29 -14.65 12.34 17.43
N TYR A 30 -14.79 11.05 17.66
CA TYR A 30 -13.94 10.29 18.57
C TYR A 30 -13.01 9.39 17.75
N PRO A 31 -11.69 9.50 17.92
CA PRO A 31 -10.75 8.53 17.39
C PRO A 31 -10.78 7.29 18.27
N LEU A 32 -11.57 6.29 17.86
CA LEU A 32 -11.83 5.10 18.66
C LEU A 32 -10.56 4.30 18.91
N GLY A 33 -9.71 4.20 17.89
CA GLY A 33 -8.45 3.47 17.93
C GLY A 33 -7.82 3.44 16.54
N GLY A 34 -6.73 2.69 16.42
CA GLY A 34 -5.96 2.56 15.21
C GLY A 34 -4.81 1.57 15.41
N ALA A 35 -4.05 1.34 14.35
CA ALA A 35 -2.83 0.56 14.40
C ALA A 35 -1.83 1.06 13.36
N TRP A 36 -0.56 0.77 13.59
CA TRP A 36 0.50 0.99 12.64
C TRP A 36 1.20 -0.33 12.37
N ALA A 37 1.38 -0.66 11.10
CA ALA A 37 2.17 -1.80 10.68
C ALA A 37 3.24 -1.36 9.69
N ARG A 38 4.36 -2.09 9.65
CA ARG A 38 5.42 -1.87 8.67
C ARG A 38 5.87 -3.18 8.02
N ASP A 39 6.24 -3.08 6.76
CA ASP A 39 6.88 -4.13 5.97
C ASP A 39 8.35 -3.75 5.71
N SER A 40 9.13 -4.65 5.11
CA SER A 40 10.49 -4.34 4.66
C SER A 40 10.48 -3.18 3.68
N GLU A 41 11.32 -2.16 3.90
CA GLU A 41 11.53 -1.08 2.94
C GLU A 41 12.19 -1.59 1.66
N ASP A 42 13.10 -2.54 1.83
CA ASP A 42 13.67 -3.33 0.76
C ASP A 42 12.59 -4.30 0.27
N PHE A 43 11.84 -3.91 -0.75
CA PHE A 43 10.71 -4.69 -1.26
C PHE A 43 11.13 -6.10 -1.68
N TYR A 44 12.37 -6.31 -2.12
CA TYR A 44 12.90 -7.62 -2.48
C TYR A 44 13.07 -8.58 -1.30
N ASN A 45 13.01 -8.10 -0.05
CA ASN A 45 12.99 -8.90 1.17
C ASN A 45 11.57 -9.21 1.66
N ARG A 46 10.54 -9.05 0.80
CA ARG A 46 9.14 -9.38 1.15
C ARG A 46 8.74 -10.76 0.63
N PRO A 47 7.87 -11.52 1.32
CA PRO A 47 7.54 -12.89 0.91
C PRO A 47 7.08 -13.03 -0.55
N ASN A 48 6.29 -12.08 -1.05
CA ASN A 48 5.81 -12.01 -2.42
C ASN A 48 5.46 -10.55 -2.81
N TYR A 49 4.92 -10.35 -4.02
CA TYR A 49 4.55 -9.02 -4.55
C TYR A 49 3.06 -8.83 -4.82
N TYR A 50 2.21 -9.75 -4.37
CA TYR A 50 0.76 -9.73 -4.60
C TYR A 50 -0.07 -9.68 -3.31
N SER A 51 0.58 -9.69 -2.14
CA SER A 51 -0.06 -9.51 -0.83
C SER A 51 0.70 -8.47 0.02
N SER A 52 0.07 -7.95 1.08
CA SER A 52 0.74 -7.10 2.07
C SER A 52 0.32 -7.51 3.48
N PRO A 53 1.19 -8.21 4.23
CA PRO A 53 0.96 -8.51 5.64
C PRO A 53 0.77 -7.25 6.49
N ALA A 54 1.50 -6.18 6.18
CA ALA A 54 1.37 -4.89 6.87
C ALA A 54 -0.05 -4.30 6.71
N ILE A 55 -0.65 -4.33 5.51
CA ILE A 55 -2.03 -3.87 5.32
C ILE A 55 -3.00 -4.71 6.16
N SER A 56 -2.87 -6.04 6.10
CA SER A 56 -3.72 -6.95 6.86
C SER A 56 -3.64 -6.70 8.37
N GLN A 57 -2.43 -6.61 8.91
CA GLN A 57 -2.18 -6.36 10.33
C GLN A 57 -2.69 -4.99 10.78
N ALA A 58 -2.42 -3.93 10.02
CA ALA A 58 -2.89 -2.59 10.35
C ALA A 58 -4.43 -2.53 10.36
N LEU A 59 -5.11 -3.23 9.44
CA LEU A 59 -6.57 -3.30 9.40
C LEU A 59 -7.15 -4.11 10.56
N ASP A 60 -6.64 -5.31 10.81
CA ASP A 60 -7.15 -6.20 11.85
C ASP A 60 -6.96 -5.60 13.24
N SER A 61 -5.72 -5.20 13.55
CA SER A 61 -5.44 -4.57 14.85
C SER A 61 -6.06 -3.18 14.97
N GLY A 62 -6.21 -2.44 13.86
CA GLY A 62 -6.91 -1.16 13.87
C GLY A 62 -8.37 -1.30 14.26
N LEU A 63 -9.06 -2.32 13.73
CA LEU A 63 -10.44 -2.66 14.09
C LEU A 63 -10.54 -3.16 15.53
N GLU A 64 -9.68 -4.10 15.91
CA GLU A 64 -9.63 -4.66 17.27
C GLU A 64 -9.39 -3.57 18.33
N ASN A 65 -8.34 -2.76 18.14
CA ASN A 65 -8.00 -1.65 19.03
C ASN A 65 -9.11 -0.61 19.11
N SER A 66 -9.99 -0.53 18.11
CA SER A 66 -11.13 0.39 18.08
C SER A 66 -12.40 -0.21 18.71
N GLY A 67 -12.38 -1.49 19.11
CA GLY A 67 -13.55 -2.21 19.59
C GLY A 67 -14.60 -2.43 18.49
N LEU A 68 -14.17 -2.47 17.23
CA LEU A 68 -15.04 -2.58 16.06
C LEU A 68 -14.81 -3.89 15.30
N LYS A 69 -15.83 -4.31 14.58
CA LYS A 69 -15.73 -5.31 13.53
C LYS A 69 -15.90 -4.63 12.18
N LYS A 70 -15.37 -5.23 11.10
CA LYS A 70 -15.45 -4.64 9.75
C LYS A 70 -16.88 -4.36 9.30
N GLU A 71 -17.86 -5.16 9.73
CA GLU A 71 -19.28 -4.99 9.40
C GLU A 71 -19.88 -3.71 9.99
N ALA A 72 -19.29 -3.20 11.08
CA ALA A 72 -19.71 -1.97 11.74
C ALA A 72 -19.13 -0.70 11.08
N ILE A 73 -18.29 -0.84 10.05
CA ILE A 73 -17.72 0.30 9.32
C ILE A 73 -18.67 0.72 8.20
N ASP A 74 -19.03 1.99 8.20
CA ASP A 74 -19.99 2.55 7.25
C ASP A 74 -19.35 3.37 6.14
N MET A 75 -18.14 3.84 6.35
CA MET A 75 -17.43 4.76 5.48
C MET A 75 -15.95 4.37 5.46
N PHE A 76 -15.37 4.34 4.27
CA PHE A 76 -13.98 3.97 4.08
C PHE A 76 -13.24 5.06 3.31
N ASP A 77 -11.99 5.30 3.68
CA ASP A 77 -11.02 5.88 2.75
C ASP A 77 -9.73 5.05 2.75
N PHE A 78 -9.47 4.39 1.63
CA PHE A 78 -8.22 3.69 1.39
C PHE A 78 -7.30 4.56 0.53
N TYR A 79 -6.11 4.83 1.05
CA TYR A 79 -5.06 5.55 0.32
C TYR A 79 -4.79 4.88 -1.04
N SER A 80 -4.64 5.69 -2.09
CA SER A 80 -4.73 5.19 -3.47
C SER A 80 -3.80 5.90 -4.46
N CYS A 81 -2.52 6.11 -4.10
CA CYS A 81 -1.51 6.60 -5.05
C CYS A 81 -1.39 5.68 -6.28
N PHE A 82 -1.57 4.38 -6.07
CA PHE A 82 -1.68 3.34 -7.08
C PHE A 82 -2.82 2.39 -6.69
N PRO A 83 -3.41 1.66 -7.67
CA PRO A 83 -4.55 0.78 -7.42
C PRO A 83 -4.28 -0.41 -6.46
N ILE A 84 -3.01 -0.75 -6.21
CA ILE A 84 -2.64 -1.92 -5.41
C ILE A 84 -3.12 -1.81 -3.95
N VAL A 85 -2.96 -0.64 -3.31
CA VAL A 85 -3.34 -0.45 -1.89
C VAL A 85 -4.84 -0.70 -1.66
N PRO A 86 -5.77 -0.02 -2.38
CA PRO A 86 -7.20 -0.28 -2.19
C PRO A 86 -7.60 -1.71 -2.60
N LYS A 87 -6.94 -2.31 -3.61
CA LYS A 87 -7.21 -3.71 -3.99
C LYS A 87 -6.88 -4.69 -2.87
N LEU A 88 -5.70 -4.57 -2.26
CA LEU A 88 -5.28 -5.43 -1.15
C LEU A 88 -6.13 -5.21 0.10
N ALA A 89 -6.48 -3.95 0.41
CA ALA A 89 -7.38 -3.64 1.53
C ALA A 89 -8.79 -4.25 1.31
N CYS A 90 -9.34 -4.14 0.10
CA CYS A 90 -10.62 -4.74 -0.25
C CYS A 90 -10.57 -6.28 -0.18
N GLU A 91 -9.50 -6.89 -0.70
CA GLU A 91 -9.31 -8.35 -0.64
C GLU A 91 -9.27 -8.83 0.81
N HIS A 92 -8.47 -8.19 1.67
CA HIS A 92 -8.35 -8.52 3.09
C HIS A 92 -9.69 -8.38 3.84
N LEU A 93 -10.41 -7.27 3.62
CA LEU A 93 -11.70 -7.03 4.28
C LEU A 93 -12.86 -7.83 3.66
N GLY A 94 -12.66 -8.49 2.52
CA GLY A 94 -13.71 -9.17 1.77
C GLY A 94 -14.72 -8.22 1.12
N ILE A 95 -14.28 -7.01 0.75
CA ILE A 95 -15.09 -6.03 0.03
C ILE A 95 -15.04 -6.37 -1.47
N PRO A 96 -16.18 -6.63 -2.16
CA PRO A 96 -16.18 -6.96 -3.58
C PRO A 96 -15.55 -5.86 -4.43
N GLN A 97 -14.60 -6.16 -5.31
CA GLN A 97 -13.87 -5.14 -6.08
C GLN A 97 -14.65 -4.56 -7.27
N THR A 98 -15.73 -5.22 -7.71
CA THR A 98 -16.49 -4.86 -8.92
C THR A 98 -17.98 -4.56 -8.65
N ASN A 99 -18.44 -4.72 -7.41
CA ASN A 99 -19.82 -4.47 -7.01
C ASN A 99 -19.88 -3.85 -5.61
N TRP A 100 -19.41 -2.60 -5.51
CA TRP A 100 -19.31 -1.91 -4.24
C TRP A 100 -20.69 -1.55 -3.68
N VAL A 101 -20.99 -2.08 -2.49
CA VAL A 101 -22.15 -1.66 -1.69
C VAL A 101 -21.86 -0.34 -0.95
N LYS A 102 -20.60 -0.12 -0.57
CA LYS A 102 -20.11 1.11 0.08
C LYS A 102 -18.90 1.65 -0.69
N PRO A 103 -18.80 2.96 -0.92
CA PRO A 103 -17.58 3.55 -1.49
C PRO A 103 -16.35 3.25 -0.63
N ILE A 104 -15.20 3.08 -1.28
CA ILE A 104 -13.90 2.82 -0.62
C ILE A 104 -13.00 4.07 -0.53
N THR A 105 -13.55 5.22 -0.92
CA THR A 105 -12.92 6.54 -0.80
C THR A 105 -13.97 7.59 -0.53
N LEU A 106 -13.58 8.61 0.24
CA LEU A 106 -14.36 9.81 0.50
C LEU A 106 -14.01 10.96 -0.45
N LEU A 107 -12.77 10.97 -0.96
CA LEU A 107 -12.23 12.07 -1.75
C LEU A 107 -12.15 11.78 -3.26
N GLY A 108 -12.40 10.54 -3.67
CA GLY A 108 -12.21 10.08 -5.06
C GLY A 108 -10.80 9.55 -5.36
N GLY A 109 -9.98 9.37 -4.32
CA GLY A 109 -8.60 8.85 -4.41
C GLY A 109 -7.56 9.84 -4.93
N LEU A 110 -6.26 9.53 -4.76
CA LEU A 110 -5.17 10.44 -5.13
C LEU A 110 -5.14 10.79 -6.61
N THR A 111 -5.57 9.86 -7.48
CA THR A 111 -5.63 10.09 -8.93
C THR A 111 -6.56 11.24 -9.29
N SER A 112 -7.69 11.38 -8.59
CA SER A 112 -8.75 12.36 -8.89
C SER A 112 -8.65 13.61 -8.01
N PHE A 113 -8.40 13.42 -6.71
CA PHE A 113 -8.39 14.50 -5.72
C PHE A 113 -7.20 15.46 -5.89
N GLY A 114 -6.04 14.94 -6.31
CA GLY A 114 -4.81 15.72 -6.43
C GLY A 114 -3.75 15.35 -5.39
N GLY A 115 -2.49 15.52 -5.79
CA GLY A 115 -1.31 14.92 -5.16
C GLY A 115 -0.84 15.60 -3.89
N ALA A 116 -1.66 15.63 -2.84
CA ALA A 116 -1.16 15.93 -1.49
C ALA A 116 -0.20 14.84 -0.96
N GLY A 117 -0.01 13.72 -1.68
CA GLY A 117 0.96 12.67 -1.38
C GLY A 117 0.96 12.30 0.10
N ALA A 118 2.00 12.76 0.82
CA ALA A 118 2.15 12.59 2.26
C ALA A 118 0.97 13.12 3.11
N ASN A 119 0.27 14.18 2.69
CA ASN A 119 -0.83 14.81 3.41
C ASN A 119 -2.23 14.41 2.91
N TYR A 120 -2.37 13.52 1.92
CA TYR A 120 -3.69 13.11 1.40
C TYR A 120 -4.60 12.55 2.52
N SER A 121 -4.09 11.66 3.37
CA SER A 121 -4.91 11.04 4.41
C SER A 121 -5.39 12.03 5.48
N MET A 122 -4.73 13.18 5.66
CA MET A 122 -5.24 14.24 6.53
C MET A 122 -6.51 14.87 5.93
N HIS A 123 -6.58 15.04 4.61
CA HIS A 123 -7.83 15.45 3.95
C HIS A 123 -8.93 14.39 4.13
N ALA A 124 -8.59 13.10 4.04
CA ALA A 124 -9.55 12.02 4.27
C ALA A 124 -10.11 12.07 5.71
N VAL A 125 -9.26 12.38 6.71
CA VAL A 125 -9.71 12.62 8.09
C VAL A 125 -10.68 13.79 8.15
N THR A 126 -10.36 14.93 7.51
CA THR A 126 -11.25 16.09 7.55
C THR A 126 -12.62 15.82 6.90
N GLU A 127 -12.66 15.07 5.81
CA GLU A 127 -13.91 14.68 5.15
C GLU A 127 -14.70 13.66 5.99
N MET A 128 -14.03 12.65 6.53
CA MET A 128 -14.64 11.67 7.43
C MET A 128 -15.30 12.34 8.64
N VAL A 129 -14.62 13.32 9.24
CA VAL A 129 -15.15 14.11 10.37
C VAL A 129 -16.41 14.89 9.97
N GLN A 130 -16.44 15.48 8.77
CA GLN A 130 -17.61 16.21 8.28
C GLN A 130 -18.82 15.27 8.06
N GLN A 131 -18.60 14.11 7.43
CA GLN A 131 -19.66 13.14 7.20
C GLN A 131 -20.18 12.53 8.51
N LEU A 132 -19.30 12.19 9.46
CA LEU A 132 -19.68 11.67 10.78
C LEU A 132 -20.53 12.65 11.58
N ARG A 133 -20.20 13.94 11.56
CA ARG A 133 -20.98 15.00 12.23
C ARG A 133 -22.37 15.18 11.62
N SER A 134 -22.47 14.99 10.30
CA SER A 134 -23.72 15.18 9.56
C SER A 134 -24.61 13.94 9.58
N ALA A 135 -24.10 12.80 10.02
CA ALA A 135 -24.83 11.55 9.99
C ALA A 135 -25.90 11.45 11.09
N HIS A 136 -27.04 10.84 10.72
CA HIS A 136 -28.04 10.39 11.67
C HIS A 136 -27.61 9.04 12.28
N GLY A 137 -27.86 8.87 13.59
CA GLY A 137 -27.51 7.65 14.31
C GLY A 137 -26.01 7.50 14.59
N ILE A 138 -25.60 6.31 15.02
CA ILE A 138 -24.20 5.97 15.26
C ILE A 138 -23.58 5.57 13.92
N ARG A 139 -22.42 6.13 13.60
CA ARG A 139 -21.66 5.78 12.39
C ARG A 139 -20.18 5.64 12.69
N ASN A 140 -19.53 4.70 12.01
CA ASN A 140 -18.10 4.47 12.13
C ASN A 140 -17.41 4.57 10.76
N GLY A 141 -16.26 5.20 10.74
CA GLY A 141 -15.41 5.34 9.56
C GLY A 141 -14.06 4.69 9.79
N LEU A 142 -13.47 4.12 8.73
CA LEU A 142 -12.12 3.57 8.73
C LEU A 142 -11.29 4.26 7.65
N ILE A 143 -10.10 4.73 8.02
CA ILE A 143 -9.11 5.27 7.08
C ILE A 143 -7.88 4.37 7.12
N LEU A 144 -7.39 3.99 5.94
CA LEU A 144 -6.07 3.34 5.75
C LEU A 144 -5.15 4.32 5.02
N ALA A 145 -4.05 4.69 5.65
CA ALA A 145 -3.00 5.54 5.10
C ALA A 145 -1.74 4.71 4.80
N ASN A 146 -1.26 4.78 3.56
CA ASN A 146 -0.08 4.08 3.08
C ASN A 146 1.10 5.04 2.90
N GLY A 147 2.30 4.61 3.31
CA GLY A 147 3.57 5.29 3.09
C GLY A 147 4.60 4.40 2.38
N GLY A 148 5.47 5.03 1.58
CA GLY A 148 6.50 4.33 0.81
C GLY A 148 5.89 3.45 -0.29
N VAL A 149 6.46 2.25 -0.47
CA VAL A 149 6.00 1.25 -1.45
C VAL A 149 5.27 0.15 -0.68
N LEU A 150 4.12 0.46 -0.06
CA LEU A 150 3.42 -0.43 0.89
C LEU A 150 4.33 -0.83 2.07
N SER A 151 5.20 0.09 2.49
CA SER A 151 6.17 -0.15 3.56
C SER A 151 5.60 0.21 4.93
N TYR A 152 4.63 1.14 4.96
CA TYR A 152 4.08 1.72 6.18
C TYR A 152 2.58 1.85 6.05
N GLU A 153 1.84 1.26 6.98
CA GLU A 153 0.39 1.24 6.96
C GLU A 153 -0.14 1.76 8.29
N ASN A 154 -0.97 2.80 8.24
CA ASN A 154 -1.64 3.36 9.42
C ASN A 154 -3.14 3.25 9.25
N THR A 155 -3.83 2.77 10.26
CA THR A 155 -5.28 2.78 10.31
C THR A 155 -5.78 3.65 11.45
N VAL A 156 -6.93 4.29 11.23
CA VAL A 156 -7.67 4.97 12.29
C VAL A 156 -9.16 4.73 12.08
N CYS A 157 -9.85 4.36 13.16
CA CYS A 157 -11.31 4.32 13.18
C CYS A 157 -11.85 5.56 13.89
N LEU A 158 -12.79 6.25 13.24
CA LEU A 158 -13.45 7.45 13.76
C LEU A 158 -14.95 7.18 13.94
N SER A 159 -15.55 7.74 14.99
CA SER A 159 -16.99 7.64 15.21
C SER A 159 -17.59 8.95 15.71
N ASN A 160 -18.87 9.17 15.42
CA ASN A 160 -19.64 10.27 15.98
C ASN A 160 -20.15 9.97 17.41
N LYS A 161 -19.82 8.79 17.95
CA LYS A 161 -20.03 8.41 19.34
C LYS A 161 -18.71 7.99 20.00
N PRO A 162 -18.58 8.15 21.32
CA PRO A 162 -17.46 7.59 22.04
C PRO A 162 -17.50 6.05 21.96
N ARG A 163 -16.38 5.40 22.31
CA ARG A 163 -16.33 3.95 22.51
C ARG A 163 -17.53 3.44 23.32
N GLN A 164 -18.10 2.31 22.89
CA GLN A 164 -19.27 1.69 23.53
C GLN A 164 -18.92 0.46 24.37
N ASP A 165 -17.67 -0.02 24.31
CA ASP A 165 -17.20 -1.22 24.99
C ASP A 165 -16.72 -0.97 26.43
N GLY A 166 -16.70 0.28 26.88
CA GLY A 166 -16.27 0.66 28.22
C GLY A 166 -14.77 0.56 28.46
N LEU A 167 -13.99 0.19 27.44
CA LEU A 167 -12.53 0.13 27.53
C LEU A 167 -11.92 1.55 27.42
N PRO A 168 -10.76 1.79 28.04
CA PRO A 168 -10.03 3.03 27.84
C PRO A 168 -9.60 3.17 26.37
N TYR A 169 -9.47 4.42 25.90
CA TYR A 169 -8.82 4.66 24.61
C TYR A 169 -7.37 4.17 24.65
N PRO A 170 -6.86 3.58 23.57
CA PRO A 170 -5.46 3.18 23.46
C PRO A 170 -4.53 4.36 23.78
N ARG A 171 -3.55 4.15 24.66
CA ARG A 171 -2.57 5.18 25.07
C ARG A 171 -1.28 5.12 24.26
N GLU A 172 -0.98 3.96 23.70
CA GLU A 172 0.23 3.70 22.92
C GLU A 172 -0.16 3.31 21.50
N ASN A 173 0.71 3.63 20.55
CA ASN A 173 0.58 3.14 19.19
C ASN A 173 0.86 1.64 19.21
N VAL A 174 -0.08 0.84 18.70
CA VAL A 174 0.19 -0.56 18.40
C VAL A 174 1.04 -0.59 17.14
N VAL A 175 2.35 -0.83 17.35
CA VAL A 175 3.36 -0.97 16.32
C VAL A 175 3.53 -2.45 16.01
N LEU A 176 3.16 -2.84 14.81
CA LEU A 176 3.29 -4.20 14.31
C LEU A 176 4.41 -4.22 13.28
N GLU A 177 5.51 -4.87 13.63
CA GLU A 177 6.48 -5.24 12.62
C GLU A 177 5.98 -6.49 11.93
N THR A 178 5.87 -6.46 10.59
CA THR A 178 5.67 -7.69 9.84
C THR A 178 6.77 -8.65 10.27
N PRO A 179 6.44 -9.86 10.76
CA PRO A 179 7.45 -10.75 11.31
C PRO A 179 8.56 -10.95 10.30
N ALA A 180 9.82 -10.72 10.72
CA ALA A 180 11.00 -11.10 9.95
C ALA A 180 11.03 -12.61 9.60
N GLU A 181 10.11 -13.38 10.18
CA GLU A 181 9.94 -14.82 10.07
C GLU A 181 9.06 -15.27 8.90
N LEU A 182 8.36 -14.37 8.18
CA LEU A 182 7.66 -14.80 6.98
C LEU A 182 8.68 -15.30 5.94
N PRO A 183 8.57 -16.55 5.44
CA PRO A 183 9.56 -17.10 4.52
C PRO A 183 9.71 -16.21 3.29
N CYS A 184 10.90 -15.66 3.13
CA CYS A 184 11.28 -14.80 2.01
C CYS A 184 12.48 -15.41 1.28
N PRO A 185 12.47 -15.48 -0.05
CA PRO A 185 13.67 -15.76 -0.83
C PRO A 185 14.82 -14.82 -0.43
N SER A 186 16.00 -15.38 -0.16
CA SER A 186 17.23 -14.60 0.02
C SER A 186 17.52 -13.77 -1.22
N PHE A 187 18.21 -12.65 -1.07
CA PHE A 187 18.58 -11.76 -2.17
C PHE A 187 20.09 -11.84 -2.45
N ASP A 188 20.47 -12.05 -3.71
CA ASP A 188 21.85 -11.89 -4.14
C ASP A 188 21.97 -10.60 -4.96
N GLU A 189 22.89 -9.71 -4.58
CA GLU A 189 23.16 -8.48 -5.34
C GLU A 189 23.63 -8.77 -6.78
N GLN A 190 24.30 -9.91 -6.95
CA GLN A 190 25.02 -10.28 -8.14
C GLN A 190 24.86 -11.76 -8.42
N ALA A 191 24.42 -12.09 -9.64
CA ALA A 191 24.34 -13.47 -10.08
C ALA A 191 24.52 -13.62 -11.58
N GLU A 192 24.82 -14.85 -11.98
CA GLU A 192 24.87 -15.28 -13.36
C GLU A 192 24.19 -16.64 -13.49
N GLY A 193 23.40 -16.82 -14.54
CA GLY A 193 22.82 -18.10 -14.88
C GLY A 193 21.31 -18.06 -15.14
N PRO A 194 20.68 -19.25 -15.18
CA PRO A 194 19.27 -19.36 -15.50
C PRO A 194 18.39 -18.88 -14.34
N VAL A 195 17.36 -18.12 -14.70
CA VAL A 195 16.39 -17.55 -13.76
C VAL A 195 14.95 -17.76 -14.23
N THR A 196 13.99 -17.56 -13.33
CA THR A 196 12.56 -17.47 -13.60
C THR A 196 12.06 -16.09 -13.21
N ILE A 197 11.27 -15.41 -14.05
CA ILE A 197 10.69 -14.10 -13.74
C ILE A 197 9.66 -14.25 -12.61
N GLU A 198 9.83 -13.48 -11.53
CA GLU A 198 8.86 -13.40 -10.43
C GLU A 198 7.92 -12.21 -10.62
N THR A 199 8.45 -11.04 -11.00
CA THR A 199 7.68 -9.86 -11.41
C THR A 199 8.51 -8.96 -12.31
N TYR A 200 7.86 -8.04 -13.02
CA TYR A 200 8.54 -7.09 -13.90
C TYR A 200 7.70 -5.82 -14.10
N THR A 201 8.36 -4.76 -14.55
CA THR A 201 7.70 -3.56 -15.07
C THR A 201 8.51 -2.96 -16.22
N VAL A 202 7.84 -2.21 -17.08
CA VAL A 202 8.46 -1.51 -18.20
C VAL A 202 8.12 -0.03 -18.14
N GLU A 203 9.17 0.77 -18.06
CA GLU A 203 9.10 2.22 -18.20
C GLU A 203 8.94 2.59 -19.68
N HIS A 204 7.93 3.42 -19.95
CA HIS A 204 7.62 3.94 -21.28
C HIS A 204 7.82 5.45 -21.31
N ASN A 205 8.29 5.97 -22.44
CA ASN A 205 8.37 7.42 -22.63
C ASN A 205 6.99 8.03 -22.98
N ARG A 206 6.96 9.36 -23.18
CA ARG A 206 5.71 10.10 -23.49
C ARG A 206 5.03 9.67 -24.80
N ASN A 207 5.76 9.03 -25.72
CA ASN A 207 5.22 8.50 -26.97
C ASN A 207 4.72 7.06 -26.82
N GLY A 208 4.77 6.48 -25.61
CA GLY A 208 4.39 5.10 -25.37
C GLY A 208 5.42 4.07 -25.82
N ASN A 209 6.66 4.49 -26.17
CA ASN A 209 7.71 3.55 -26.54
C ASN A 209 8.39 3.01 -25.27
N PRO A 210 8.65 1.70 -25.17
CA PRO A 210 9.36 1.15 -24.03
C PRO A 210 10.82 1.62 -24.05
N ILE A 211 11.31 2.08 -22.91
CA ILE A 211 12.68 2.60 -22.77
C ILE A 211 13.50 1.84 -21.74
N LYS A 212 12.86 1.20 -20.76
CA LYS A 212 13.59 0.42 -19.74
C LYS A 212 12.74 -0.64 -19.07
N GLY A 213 13.18 -1.89 -19.15
CA GLY A 213 12.65 -3.00 -18.36
C GLY A 213 13.37 -3.18 -17.02
N TYR A 214 12.59 -3.48 -15.99
CA TYR A 214 13.02 -3.86 -14.65
C TYR A 214 12.41 -5.21 -14.31
N VAL A 215 13.21 -6.16 -13.86
CA VAL A 215 12.79 -7.54 -13.64
C VAL A 215 13.30 -8.01 -12.29
N VAL A 216 12.42 -8.62 -11.50
CA VAL A 216 12.80 -9.44 -10.35
C VAL A 216 12.69 -10.89 -10.76
N CYS A 217 13.75 -11.66 -10.52
CA CYS A 217 13.80 -13.06 -10.88
C CYS A 217 14.26 -13.94 -9.72
N LEU A 218 13.90 -15.21 -9.77
CA LEU A 218 14.43 -16.27 -8.90
C LEU A 218 15.49 -17.08 -9.65
N LEU A 219 16.67 -17.23 -9.07
CA LEU A 219 17.73 -18.11 -9.56
C LEU A 219 17.28 -19.56 -9.50
N LYS A 220 17.43 -20.31 -10.60
CA LYS A 220 17.02 -21.73 -10.62
C LYS A 220 17.90 -22.63 -9.75
N GLY A 221 19.11 -22.20 -9.39
CA GLY A 221 20.06 -23.00 -8.61
C GLY A 221 19.75 -23.05 -7.12
N ASN A 222 19.30 -21.94 -6.54
CA ASN A 222 19.10 -21.77 -5.08
C ASN A 222 17.77 -21.08 -4.72
N GLY A 223 17.01 -20.59 -5.69
CA GLY A 223 15.77 -19.84 -5.46
C GLY A 223 15.98 -18.40 -4.96
N HIS A 224 17.20 -17.88 -4.94
CA HIS A 224 17.45 -16.51 -4.49
C HIS A 224 16.94 -15.47 -5.49
N ARG A 225 16.49 -14.34 -4.98
CA ARG A 225 16.04 -13.19 -5.77
C ARG A 225 17.19 -12.38 -6.31
N ILE A 226 16.98 -11.90 -7.53
CA ILE A 226 17.86 -10.99 -8.27
C ILE A 226 17.02 -9.87 -8.85
N ILE A 227 17.55 -8.64 -8.83
CA ILE A 227 17.02 -7.52 -9.61
C ILE A 227 17.92 -7.28 -10.81
N ALA A 228 17.30 -7.17 -11.99
CA ALA A 228 17.99 -6.93 -13.26
C ALA A 228 17.26 -5.92 -14.14
N ASN A 229 18.00 -5.26 -15.04
CA ASN A 229 17.41 -4.57 -16.19
C ASN A 229 17.39 -5.49 -17.42
N HIS A 230 16.60 -5.15 -18.42
CA HIS A 230 16.71 -5.77 -19.74
C HIS A 230 18.15 -5.67 -20.30
N ALA A 231 18.63 -6.74 -20.95
CA ALA A 231 19.98 -6.80 -21.53
C ALA A 231 20.07 -6.20 -22.94
N ASP A 232 18.97 -6.24 -23.70
CA ASP A 232 18.91 -5.85 -25.11
C ASP A 232 17.50 -5.44 -25.54
N THR A 233 17.39 -4.83 -26.73
CA THR A 233 16.13 -4.36 -27.31
C THR A 233 15.11 -5.48 -27.52
N ALA A 234 15.56 -6.68 -27.90
CA ALA A 234 14.66 -7.81 -28.10
C ALA A 234 13.98 -8.24 -26.78
N THR A 235 14.75 -8.25 -25.69
CA THR A 235 14.23 -8.51 -24.35
C THR A 235 13.28 -7.41 -23.90
N LEU A 236 13.60 -6.15 -24.17
CA LEU A 236 12.70 -5.04 -23.83
C LEU A 236 11.38 -5.12 -24.57
N GLN A 237 11.40 -5.43 -25.88
CA GLN A 237 10.20 -5.63 -26.68
C GLN A 237 9.36 -6.79 -26.16
N GLU A 238 9.99 -7.90 -25.82
CA GLU A 238 9.32 -9.07 -25.26
C GLU A 238 8.70 -8.78 -23.89
N LEU A 239 9.41 -8.07 -23.00
CA LEU A 239 8.85 -7.60 -21.72
C LEU A 239 7.68 -6.63 -21.91
N SER A 240 7.62 -5.91 -23.02
CA SER A 240 6.55 -4.94 -23.32
C SER A 240 5.36 -5.58 -24.06
N ASN A 241 5.39 -6.90 -24.29
CA ASN A 241 4.36 -7.58 -25.04
C ASN A 241 3.06 -7.66 -24.22
N THR A 242 1.98 -7.06 -24.75
CA THR A 242 0.67 -6.98 -24.06
C THR A 242 -0.20 -8.22 -24.24
N THR A 243 0.23 -9.18 -25.06
CA THR A 243 -0.54 -10.41 -25.37
C THR A 243 0.01 -11.65 -24.67
N GLN A 244 1.19 -11.54 -24.04
CA GLN A 244 1.84 -12.66 -23.39
C GLN A 244 2.29 -12.26 -21.99
N GLU A 245 1.90 -13.05 -20.99
CA GLU A 245 2.40 -12.92 -19.63
C GLU A 245 3.85 -13.41 -19.55
N GLN A 246 4.69 -12.65 -18.83
CA GLN A 246 6.11 -12.90 -18.67
C GLN A 246 6.45 -13.53 -17.31
N ILE A 247 5.63 -13.31 -16.29
CA ILE A 247 5.77 -13.96 -14.97
C ILE A 247 5.81 -15.48 -15.15
N GLY A 248 6.76 -16.13 -14.48
CA GLY A 248 7.01 -17.57 -14.56
C GLY A 248 7.82 -18.02 -15.78
N ARG A 249 8.12 -17.13 -16.74
CA ARG A 249 8.99 -17.49 -17.88
C ARG A 249 10.44 -17.57 -17.44
N SER A 250 11.18 -18.42 -18.14
CA SER A 250 12.61 -18.61 -17.94
C SER A 250 13.43 -17.60 -18.76
N GLY A 251 14.59 -17.23 -18.22
CA GLY A 251 15.60 -16.47 -18.93
C GLY A 251 16.98 -16.65 -18.31
N PHE A 252 17.88 -15.73 -18.63
CA PHE A 252 19.25 -15.72 -18.12
C PHE A 252 19.58 -14.35 -17.58
N VAL A 253 20.26 -14.34 -16.42
CA VAL A 253 20.85 -13.13 -15.86
C VAL A 253 22.37 -13.21 -15.99
N ARG A 254 23.00 -12.05 -16.19
CA ARG A 254 24.45 -11.85 -16.17
C ARG A 254 24.77 -10.49 -15.57
N GLN A 255 26.01 -10.29 -15.17
CA GLN A 255 26.47 -8.97 -14.75
C GLN A 255 26.68 -8.03 -15.94
N CYS A 256 26.43 -6.74 -15.73
CA CYS A 256 26.82 -5.68 -16.65
C CYS A 256 28.34 -5.46 -16.54
N ALA A 257 29.04 -5.48 -17.67
CA ALA A 257 30.49 -5.25 -17.69
C ALA A 257 30.85 -3.80 -17.32
N ASP A 258 29.98 -2.85 -17.68
CA ASP A 258 30.27 -1.42 -17.58
C ASP A 258 29.80 -0.81 -16.25
N VAL A 259 28.87 -1.47 -15.54
CA VAL A 259 28.28 -0.95 -14.31
C VAL A 259 28.28 -2.03 -13.24
N LYS A 260 29.19 -1.89 -12.27
CA LYS A 260 29.32 -2.81 -11.13
C LYS A 260 27.99 -2.91 -10.36
N GLY A 261 27.60 -4.14 -10.02
CA GLY A 261 26.36 -4.42 -9.28
C GLY A 261 25.07 -4.38 -10.11
N ARG A 262 25.14 -4.02 -11.40
CA ARG A 262 23.96 -4.05 -12.28
C ARG A 262 23.85 -5.41 -12.96
N ASN A 263 22.74 -6.10 -12.76
CA ASN A 263 22.42 -7.32 -13.49
C ASN A 263 21.60 -7.03 -14.76
N LEU A 264 21.77 -7.88 -15.78
CA LEU A 264 21.10 -7.82 -17.07
C LEU A 264 20.37 -9.13 -17.35
N PHE A 265 19.07 -9.05 -17.58
CA PHE A 265 18.17 -10.15 -17.90
C PHE A 265 17.97 -10.25 -19.42
N SER A 266 17.91 -11.49 -19.93
CA SER A 266 17.61 -11.81 -21.33
C SER A 266 16.75 -13.07 -21.44
N PHE A 267 15.81 -13.11 -22.38
CA PHE A 267 15.02 -14.32 -22.66
C PHE A 267 15.82 -15.39 -23.41
N ARG A 268 16.87 -14.96 -24.14
CA ARG A 268 17.76 -15.85 -24.91
C ARG A 268 19.13 -15.83 -24.27
N LYS A 269 19.78 -16.99 -24.20
CA LYS A 269 21.18 -17.05 -23.76
C LYS A 269 22.02 -16.28 -24.78
N THR A 270 22.53 -15.10 -24.41
CA THR A 270 23.56 -14.43 -25.20
C THR A 270 24.83 -15.28 -25.13
N THR A 271 25.10 -16.04 -26.19
CA THR A 271 26.41 -16.62 -26.43
C THR A 271 27.36 -15.45 -26.71
N LYS A 272 28.41 -15.29 -25.91
CA LYS A 272 29.52 -14.40 -26.31
C LYS A 272 30.04 -14.95 -27.65
N LEU A 273 29.94 -14.15 -28.70
CA LEU A 273 30.69 -14.34 -29.94
C LEU A 273 32.16 -14.02 -29.68
#